data_AF-A0A7S3TQQ5-F1
#
_entry.id   AF-A0A7S3TQQ5-F1
#
_cell.length_a   1.000
_cell.length_b   1.000
_cell.length_c   1.000
_cell.angle_alpha   90.00
_cell.angle_beta   90.00
_cell.angle_gamma   90.00
#
_symmetry.space_group_name_H-M   'P 1'
#
loop_
_entity.id
_entity.type
_entity.pdbx_description
1 polymer ?
#
loop_
_entity_poly.entity_id
_entity_poly.type
_entity_poly.pdbx_seq_one_letter_code
_entity_poly.pdbx_strand_id
1 'polypeptide(L)'
;KLVVDAGLLQWRTTGSAAAVLTHDPERTLAMFVLMTLHDIMKISALCPKVSERVGEFSGYTTGEVINDHDVALSYVLMHHPNLLPSFTGLNGDQQDSVRFTHCKLEYNMGWLVQA
;
A
#
# COMPACT_ATOMS: atom_id res chain seq x y z
N LYS A 1 13.73 -11.54 -8.37
CA LYS A 1 13.93 -12.04 -6.99
C LYS A 1 12.99 -11.37 -6.01
N LEU A 2 12.90 -10.03 -5.98
CA LEU A 2 12.00 -9.24 -5.12
C LEU A 2 10.60 -9.86 -4.87
N VAL A 3 9.79 -10.11 -5.92
CA VAL A 3 8.42 -10.65 -5.75
C VAL A 3 8.38 -12.10 -5.26
N VAL A 4 9.45 -12.87 -5.48
CA VAL A 4 9.61 -14.22 -4.93
C VAL A 4 10.07 -14.16 -3.48
N ASP A 5 11.03 -13.29 -3.17
CA ASP A 5 11.55 -13.08 -1.82
C ASP A 5 10.49 -12.47 -0.89
N ALA A 6 9.58 -11.64 -1.44
CA ALA A 6 8.40 -11.11 -0.75
C ALA A 6 7.29 -12.17 -0.55
N GLY A 7 7.45 -13.36 -1.13
CA GLY A 7 6.47 -14.45 -1.06
C GLY A 7 5.20 -14.21 -1.88
N LEU A 8 5.16 -13.19 -2.75
CA LEU A 8 4.04 -12.95 -3.68
C LEU A 8 4.01 -14.03 -4.76
N LEU A 9 5.18 -14.40 -5.29
CA LEU A 9 5.34 -15.52 -6.21
C LEU A 9 6.15 -16.63 -5.55
N GLN A 10 5.77 -17.88 -5.80
CA GLN A 10 6.39 -19.07 -5.23
C GLN A 10 6.57 -20.11 -6.33
N TRP A 11 7.78 -20.65 -6.40
CA TRP A 11 8.04 -21.83 -7.23
C TRP A 11 7.43 -23.05 -6.55
N ARG A 12 6.51 -23.72 -7.24
CA ARG A 12 5.93 -24.99 -6.79
C ARG A 12 6.29 -26.10 -7.76
N THR A 13 6.75 -27.21 -7.19
CA THR A 13 7.01 -28.44 -7.95
C THR A 13 5.79 -29.34 -7.82
N THR A 14 5.12 -29.63 -8.92
CA THR A 14 4.02 -30.60 -8.97
C THR A 14 4.55 -31.92 -9.52
N GLY A 15 5.09 -32.77 -8.64
CA GLY A 15 5.61 -34.09 -9.01
C GLY A 15 6.93 -34.01 -9.80
N SER A 16 7.03 -34.78 -10.89
CA SER A 16 8.23 -34.86 -11.75
C SER A 16 8.33 -33.75 -12.82
N ALA A 17 7.40 -32.81 -12.83
CA ALA A 17 7.39 -31.71 -13.79
C ALA A 17 8.29 -30.54 -13.37
N ALA A 18 8.68 -29.72 -14.35
CA ALA A 18 9.40 -28.47 -14.11
C ALA A 18 8.64 -27.57 -13.13
N ALA A 19 9.37 -26.84 -12.28
CA ALA A 19 8.78 -25.94 -11.31
C ALA A 19 7.94 -24.86 -12.00
N VAL A 20 6.70 -24.68 -11.53
CA VAL A 20 5.78 -23.66 -12.04
C VAL A 20 5.74 -22.52 -11.04
N LEU A 21 5.75 -21.29 -11.55
CA LEU A 21 5.58 -20.10 -10.74
C LEU A 21 4.09 -19.90 -10.44
N THR A 22 3.74 -19.89 -9.17
CA THR A 22 2.37 -19.63 -8.69
C THR A 22 2.37 -18.41 -7.78
N HIS A 23 1.24 -17.72 -7.61
CA HIS A 23 1.14 -16.62 -6.67
C HIS A 23 0.48 -17.04 -5.36
N ASP A 24 0.83 -16.37 -4.27
CA ASP A 24 0.11 -16.48 -3.00
C ASP A 24 -1.13 -15.56 -3.06
N PRO A 25 -2.36 -16.11 -2.99
CA PRO A 25 -3.57 -15.34 -3.26
C PRO A 25 -3.81 -14.22 -2.24
N GLU A 26 -3.55 -14.46 -0.96
CA GLU A 26 -3.78 -13.47 0.10
C GLU A 26 -2.77 -12.32 0.03
N ARG A 27 -1.48 -12.64 -0.11
CA ARG A 27 -0.42 -11.63 -0.21
C ARG A 27 -0.55 -10.81 -1.49
N THR A 28 -0.91 -11.46 -2.60
CA THR A 28 -1.11 -10.78 -3.89
C THR A 28 -2.31 -9.85 -3.83
N LEU A 29 -3.43 -10.29 -3.26
CA LEU A 29 -4.60 -9.43 -3.04
C LEU A 29 -4.27 -8.24 -2.13
N ALA A 30 -3.57 -8.47 -1.02
CA ALA A 30 -3.17 -7.41 -0.10
C ALA A 30 -2.31 -6.34 -0.80
N MET A 31 -1.34 -6.77 -1.64
CA MET A 31 -0.53 -5.86 -2.45
C MET A 31 -1.39 -5.05 -3.43
N PHE A 32 -2.32 -5.69 -4.15
CA PHE A 32 -3.21 -4.98 -5.08
C PHE A 32 -4.11 -3.96 -4.38
N VAL A 33 -4.63 -4.27 -3.19
CA VAL A 33 -5.44 -3.34 -2.40
C VAL A 33 -4.60 -2.15 -1.95
N LEU A 34 -3.41 -2.38 -1.38
CA LEU A 34 -2.50 -1.30 -0.94
C LEU A 34 -2.18 -0.35 -2.10
N MET A 35 -1.83 -0.90 -3.25
CA MET A 35 -1.50 -0.11 -4.43
C MET A 35 -2.72 0.63 -5.01
N THR A 36 -3.90 0.02 -5.01
CA THR A 36 -5.14 0.70 -5.45
C THR A 36 -5.44 1.90 -4.57
N LEU A 37 -5.31 1.75 -3.25
CA LEU A 37 -5.50 2.85 -2.30
C LEU A 37 -4.46 3.96 -2.47
N HIS A 38 -3.19 3.57 -2.67
CA HIS A 38 -2.12 4.49 -3.01
C HIS A 38 -2.42 5.28 -4.29
N ASP A 39 -2.87 4.62 -5.36
CA ASP A 39 -3.16 5.26 -6.63
C ASP A 39 -4.41 6.15 -6.60
N ILE A 40 -5.40 5.84 -5.74
CA ILE A 40 -6.52 6.75 -5.48
C ILE A 40 -6.03 8.12 -5.00
N MET A 41 -4.95 8.15 -4.20
CA MET A 41 -4.34 9.39 -3.72
C MET A 41 -3.64 10.20 -4.83
N LYS A 42 -3.51 9.67 -6.05
CA LYS A 42 -3.09 10.46 -7.22
C LYS A 42 -4.21 11.35 -7.77
N ILE A 43 -5.47 11.09 -7.39
CA ILE A 43 -6.61 11.92 -7.76
C ILE A 43 -6.73 13.04 -6.71
N SER A 44 -6.21 14.23 -7.03
CA SER A 44 -6.11 15.35 -6.07
C SER A 44 -7.44 15.75 -5.41
N ALA A 45 -8.57 15.51 -6.09
CA ALA A 45 -9.91 15.76 -5.54
C ALA A 45 -10.28 14.82 -4.37
N LEU A 46 -9.60 13.69 -4.24
CA LEU A 46 -9.79 12.70 -3.19
C LEU A 46 -8.70 12.78 -2.10
N CYS A 47 -7.70 13.64 -2.28
CA CYS A 47 -6.65 13.83 -1.29
C CYS A 47 -7.20 14.46 0.01
N PRO A 48 -6.70 14.02 1.17
CA PRO A 48 -7.10 14.60 2.44
C PRO A 48 -6.58 16.04 2.58
N LYS A 49 -7.28 16.80 3.42
CA LYS A 49 -6.77 18.08 3.95
C LYS A 49 -6.23 17.87 5.35
N VAL A 50 -5.19 18.62 5.72
CA VAL A 50 -4.70 18.64 7.09
C VAL A 50 -5.79 19.21 7.99
N SER A 51 -6.21 18.43 8.97
CA SER A 51 -7.25 18.83 9.92
C SER A 51 -6.70 19.74 11.01
N GLU A 52 -7.55 20.57 11.61
CA GLU A 52 -7.19 21.44 12.74
C GLU A 52 -6.60 20.66 13.92
N ARG A 53 -7.02 19.41 14.12
CA ARG A 53 -6.52 18.54 15.19
C ARG A 53 -5.04 18.16 15.00
N VAL A 54 -4.60 18.01 13.75
CA VAL A 54 -3.22 17.63 13.43
C VAL A 54 -2.32 18.86 13.41
N GLY A 55 -2.83 20.02 12.98
CA GLY A 55 -2.09 21.29 12.96
C GLY A 55 -1.15 21.39 11.75
N GLU A 56 -0.13 20.54 11.73
CA GLU A 56 0.86 20.42 10.64
C GLU A 56 1.19 18.94 10.39
N PHE A 57 1.38 18.56 9.14
CA PHE A 57 1.80 17.22 8.76
C PHE A 57 2.74 17.24 7.56
N SER A 58 3.98 16.78 7.74
CA SER A 58 4.98 16.66 6.67
C SER A 58 5.16 17.94 5.83
N GLY A 59 5.13 19.11 6.48
CA GLY A 59 5.25 20.42 5.83
C GLY A 59 3.94 21.01 5.28
N TYR A 60 2.82 20.30 5.38
CA TYR A 60 1.48 20.82 5.08
C TYR A 60 0.83 21.38 6.34
N THR A 61 0.20 22.53 6.23
CA THR A 61 -0.51 23.21 7.31
C THR A 61 -2.01 22.97 7.26
N THR A 62 -2.69 23.25 8.37
CA THR A 62 -4.14 23.09 8.51
C THR A 62 -4.92 23.72 7.35
N GLY A 63 -5.83 22.93 6.76
CA GLY A 63 -6.66 23.33 5.62
C GLY A 63 -6.03 23.09 4.25
N GLU A 64 -4.72 22.87 4.17
CA GLU A 64 -4.04 22.54 2.92
C GLU A 64 -4.36 21.11 2.47
N VAL A 65 -4.48 20.93 1.16
CA VAL A 65 -4.63 19.61 0.53
C VAL A 65 -3.26 18.96 0.44
N ILE A 66 -3.15 17.71 0.90
CA ILE A 66 -1.93 16.93 0.79
C ILE A 66 -1.86 16.37 -0.64
N ASN A 67 -1.16 17.09 -1.52
CA ASN A 67 -1.09 16.77 -2.95
C ASN A 67 -0.02 15.74 -3.31
N ASP A 68 0.88 15.44 -2.37
CA ASP A 68 1.78 14.30 -2.47
C ASP A 68 1.02 13.02 -2.06
N HIS A 69 0.94 12.06 -2.97
CA HIS A 69 0.11 10.87 -2.81
C HIS A 69 0.65 9.89 -1.76
N ASP A 70 1.97 9.80 -1.59
CA ASP A 70 2.59 9.02 -0.51
C ASP A 70 2.25 9.65 0.84
N VAL A 71 2.42 10.97 0.97
CA VAL A 71 2.11 11.71 2.19
C VAL A 71 0.61 11.66 2.51
N ALA A 72 -0.25 11.73 1.49
CA ALA A 72 -1.70 11.62 1.64
C ALA A 72 -2.10 10.26 2.23
N LEU A 73 -1.54 9.17 1.72
CA LEU A 73 -1.78 7.83 2.27
C LEU A 73 -1.25 7.72 3.71
N SER A 74 -0.04 8.23 4.00
CA SER A 74 0.49 8.28 5.38
C SER A 74 -0.48 8.99 6.32
N TYR A 75 -1.01 10.13 5.91
CA TYR A 75 -1.93 10.93 6.71
C TYR A 75 -3.20 10.14 7.06
N VAL A 76 -3.77 9.42 6.09
CA VAL A 76 -4.94 8.55 6.32
C VAL A 76 -4.61 7.42 7.27
N LEU A 77 -3.51 6.68 7.05
CA LEU A 77 -3.11 5.55 7.89
C LEU A 77 -2.82 5.96 9.34
N MET A 78 -2.26 7.15 9.54
CA MET A 78 -1.88 7.66 10.87
C MET A 78 -3.04 8.30 11.63
N HIS A 79 -3.86 9.11 10.97
CA HIS A 79 -4.86 9.95 11.63
C HIS A 79 -6.30 9.50 11.41
N HIS A 80 -6.56 8.73 10.36
CA HIS A 80 -7.89 8.27 9.97
C HIS A 80 -7.91 6.77 9.57
N PRO A 81 -7.26 5.85 10.33
CA PRO A 81 -7.15 4.44 9.93
C PRO A 81 -8.51 3.77 9.73
N ASN A 82 -9.54 4.23 10.45
CA ASN A 82 -10.91 3.73 10.35
C ASN A 82 -11.55 3.92 8.97
N LEU A 83 -11.02 4.80 8.11
CA LEU A 83 -11.45 4.92 6.71
C LEU A 83 -11.01 3.72 5.87
N LEU A 84 -10.08 2.90 6.38
CA LEU A 84 -9.59 1.67 5.79
C LEU A 84 -9.85 0.51 6.76
N PRO A 85 -11.09 -0.01 6.84
CA PRO A 85 -11.44 -1.07 7.79
C PRO A 85 -10.55 -2.32 7.67
N SER A 86 -10.09 -2.62 6.45
CA SER A 86 -9.14 -3.70 6.19
C SER A 86 -7.76 -3.47 6.83
N PHE A 87 -7.32 -2.21 6.96
CA PHE A 87 -6.09 -1.84 7.67
C PHE A 87 -6.31 -1.88 9.19
N THR A 88 -7.41 -1.31 9.70
CA THR A 88 -7.74 -1.36 11.15
C THR A 88 -7.91 -2.79 11.65
N GLY A 89 -8.37 -3.72 10.80
CA GLY A 89 -8.52 -5.13 11.13
C GLY A 89 -7.20 -5.91 11.26
N LEU A 90 -6.07 -5.35 10.84
CA LEU A 90 -4.74 -5.97 10.99
C LEU A 90 -4.26 -5.88 12.44
N ASN A 91 -3.43 -6.83 12.86
CA ASN A 91 -2.73 -6.70 14.15
C ASN A 91 -1.63 -5.62 14.08
N GLY A 92 -1.10 -5.20 15.24
CA GLY A 92 -0.12 -4.11 15.35
C GLY A 92 1.10 -4.31 14.44
N ASP A 93 1.73 -5.49 14.49
CA ASP A 93 2.92 -5.81 13.69
C ASP A 93 2.65 -5.71 12.18
N GLN A 94 1.46 -6.12 11.73
CA GLN A 94 1.03 -6.00 10.35
C GLN A 94 0.74 -4.55 9.95
N GLN A 95 0.12 -3.75 10.82
CA GLN A 95 -0.09 -2.32 10.57
C GLN A 95 1.25 -1.58 10.47
N ASP A 96 2.20 -1.88 11.34
CA ASP A 96 3.55 -1.31 11.31
C ASP A 96 4.30 -1.71 10.04
N SER A 97 4.16 -2.96 9.60
CA SER A 97 4.72 -3.44 8.34
C SER A 97 4.14 -2.66 7.14
N VAL A 98 2.83 -2.38 7.14
CA VAL A 98 2.18 -1.59 6.08
C VAL A 98 2.66 -0.13 6.13
N ARG A 99 2.73 0.49 7.32
CA ARG A 99 3.25 1.86 7.49
C ARG A 99 4.68 1.97 6.97
N PHE A 100 5.53 1.01 7.32
CA PHE A 100 6.92 0.97 6.88
C PHE A 100 7.05 0.78 5.36
N THR A 101 6.33 -0.19 4.80
CA THR A 101 6.48 -0.54 3.37
C THR A 101 5.91 0.51 2.43
N HIS A 102 4.90 1.30 2.86
CA HIS A 102 4.31 2.31 1.99
C HIS A 102 5.17 3.58 1.82
N CYS A 103 6.10 3.87 2.74
CA CYS A 103 6.80 5.17 2.83
C CYS A 103 7.56 5.64 1.57
N LYS A 104 7.72 4.79 0.54
CA LYS A 104 8.25 5.13 -0.81
C LYS A 104 7.79 4.09 -1.84
N LEU A 105 6.48 3.94 -2.03
CA LEU A 105 5.97 3.02 -3.06
C LEU A 105 6.12 3.62 -4.46
N GLU A 106 7.35 3.70 -4.98
CA GLU A 106 7.60 3.95 -6.42
C GLU A 106 7.26 2.72 -7.30
N TYR A 107 6.47 1.78 -6.79
CA TYR A 107 6.17 0.53 -7.45
C TYR A 107 5.04 0.72 -8.47
N ASN A 108 5.33 0.48 -9.75
CA ASN A 108 4.39 0.67 -10.86
C ASN A 108 3.77 -0.68 -11.29
N MET A 109 2.43 -0.74 -11.36
CA MET A 109 1.68 -1.92 -11.82
C MET A 109 2.13 -2.44 -13.19
N GLY A 110 2.61 -1.57 -14.08
CA GLY A 110 3.10 -1.95 -15.40
C GLY A 110 4.12 -3.10 -15.35
N TRP A 111 4.90 -3.21 -14.27
CA TRP A 111 5.88 -4.28 -14.12
C TRP A 111 5.29 -5.68 -13.91
N LEU A 112 4.02 -5.79 -13.49
CA LEU A 112 3.33 -7.08 -13.30
C LEU A 112 2.41 -7.45 -14.46
N VAL A 113 2.03 -6.48 -15.31
CA VAL A 113 1.12 -6.69 -16.46
C VAL A 113 1.83 -6.63 -17.81
N GLN A 114 3.13 -6.33 -17.82
CA GLN A 114 3.96 -6.43 -19.03
C GLN A 114 4.28 -7.90 -19.31
N ALA A 115 3.52 -8.48 -20.24
CA ALA A 115 3.83 -9.74 -20.92
C ALA A 115 4.95 -9.56 -21.95
#